data_AF-A0A9W3K6E0-F1
#
_entry.id   AF-A0A9W3K6E0-F1
#
_cell.length_a   1.000
_cell.length_b   1.000
_cell.length_c   1.000
_cell.angle_alpha   90.00
_cell.angle_beta   90.00
_cell.angle_gamma   90.00
#
_symmetry.space_group_name_H-M   'P 1'
#
loop_
_entity.id
_entity.type
_entity.pdbx_description
1 polymer ?
#
loop_
_entity_poly.entity_id
_entity_poly.type
_entity_poly.pdbx_seq_one_letter_code
_entity_poly.pdbx_strand_id
1 'polypeptide(L)'
;MKSIIVTIATVAATATVLLAAPTVSYAQSSHSTLTRAQVRQELLDLESVGYNPSTGDGDNYPDDIVAAQERLAAKRLAEHKSSEAAYGSTGAPGTFSGAPVAAAVKQ
;
A
#
# COMPACT_ATOMS: atom_id res chain seq x y z
N MET A 1 -10.98 70.90 19.95
CA MET A 1 -10.83 69.71 20.81
C MET A 1 -11.46 68.53 20.08
N LYS A 2 -10.72 67.88 19.18
CA LYS A 2 -11.28 66.97 18.16
C LYS A 2 -10.38 65.74 18.04
N SER A 3 -10.13 65.06 19.16
CA SER A 3 -9.09 64.03 19.24
C SER A 3 -9.25 63.11 20.46
N ILE A 4 -10.42 62.52 20.69
CA ILE A 4 -10.57 61.49 21.76
C ILE A 4 -11.32 60.23 21.31
N ILE A 5 -11.97 60.24 20.15
CA ILE A 5 -12.76 59.09 19.66
C ILE A 5 -11.92 58.16 18.76
N VAL A 6 -10.77 58.63 18.23
CA VAL A 6 -9.98 57.86 17.25
C VAL A 6 -9.07 56.81 17.88
N THR A 7 -8.78 56.89 19.18
CA THR A 7 -7.82 55.97 19.83
C THR A 7 -8.43 54.59 20.16
N ILE A 8 -9.76 54.47 20.22
CA ILE A 8 -10.42 53.18 20.52
C ILE A 8 -10.59 52.30 19.27
N ALA A 9 -10.49 52.89 18.07
CA ALA A 9 -10.62 52.17 16.81
C ALA A 9 -9.30 51.54 16.34
N THR A 10 -8.16 51.89 16.93
CA THR A 10 -6.85 51.34 16.55
C THR A 10 -6.45 50.09 17.33
N VAL A 11 -7.31 49.56 18.20
CA VAL A 11 -7.15 48.21 18.77
C VAL A 11 -7.82 47.15 17.87
N ALA A 12 -8.65 47.58 16.92
CA ALA A 12 -9.42 46.68 16.04
C ALA A 12 -8.70 46.28 14.74
N ALA A 13 -7.49 46.78 14.44
CA ALA A 13 -6.92 46.71 13.08
C ALA A 13 -5.62 45.90 12.91
N THR A 14 -5.03 45.33 13.97
CA THR A 14 -3.77 44.55 13.84
C THR A 14 -3.74 43.24 14.64
N ALA A 15 -4.90 42.64 14.93
CA ALA A 15 -4.99 41.31 15.55
C ALA A 15 -5.63 40.26 14.63
N THR A 16 -5.59 40.48 13.31
CA THR A 16 -6.10 39.54 12.30
C THR A 16 -5.03 38.57 11.76
N VAL A 17 -3.91 38.40 12.47
CA VAL A 17 -2.78 37.61 11.98
C VAL A 17 -2.46 36.50 12.99
N LEU A 18 -2.73 35.27 12.56
CA LEU A 18 -2.06 34.03 12.96
C LEU A 18 -2.50 33.32 14.26
N LEU A 19 -3.78 33.00 14.44
CA LEU A 19 -4.12 31.81 15.23
C LEU A 19 -5.20 30.96 14.56
N ALA A 20 -4.99 30.61 13.29
CA ALA A 20 -5.41 29.29 12.83
C ALA A 20 -4.46 28.26 13.47
N ALA A 21 -4.53 28.10 14.78
CA ALA A 21 -3.90 26.97 15.44
C ALA A 21 -4.55 25.72 14.82
N PRO A 22 -3.78 24.74 14.31
CA PRO A 22 -4.35 23.45 13.98
C PRO A 22 -4.81 22.81 15.29
N THR A 23 -6.05 23.05 15.71
CA THR A 23 -6.63 22.47 16.94
C THR A 23 -7.00 21.00 16.75
N VAL A 24 -6.66 20.42 15.61
CA VAL A 24 -6.75 18.99 15.33
C VAL A 24 -5.41 18.33 15.64
N SER A 25 -5.02 18.38 16.92
CA SER A 25 -3.95 17.51 17.41
C SER A 25 -4.54 16.11 17.52
N TYR A 26 -4.36 15.28 16.49
CA TYR A 26 -4.76 13.87 16.51
C TYR A 26 -3.91 13.12 17.54
N ALA A 27 -4.32 13.17 18.82
CA ALA A 27 -3.81 12.29 19.88
C ALA A 27 -4.68 11.03 20.04
N GLN A 28 -5.88 11.03 19.45
CA GLN A 28 -6.75 9.86 19.42
C GLN A 28 -6.14 8.86 18.43
N SER A 29 -5.26 8.00 18.94
CA SER A 29 -4.73 6.86 18.21
C SER A 29 -5.89 5.88 17.94
N SER A 30 -6.74 6.19 16.97
CA SER A 30 -7.61 5.21 16.32
C SER A 30 -6.80 4.38 15.33
N HIS A 31 -5.58 3.99 15.73
CA HIS A 31 -4.68 3.21 14.90
C HIS A 31 -5.00 1.75 15.16
N SER A 32 -5.40 1.04 14.11
CA SER A 32 -5.21 -0.41 14.02
C SER A 32 -3.77 -0.70 14.45
N THR A 33 -3.62 -1.28 15.64
CA THR A 33 -2.30 -1.49 16.23
C THR A 33 -1.61 -2.56 15.41
N LEU A 34 -0.62 -2.17 14.61
CA LEU A 34 0.19 -3.15 13.89
C LEU A 34 0.82 -4.08 14.93
N THR A 35 0.61 -5.38 14.73
CA THR A 35 1.22 -6.37 15.59
C THR A 35 2.70 -6.50 15.23
N ARG A 36 3.53 -6.83 16.22
CA ARG A 36 4.94 -7.12 15.98
C ARG A 36 5.13 -8.29 15.00
N ALA A 37 4.15 -9.18 14.92
CA ALA A 37 4.15 -10.27 13.95
C ALA A 37 3.95 -9.73 12.51
N GLN A 38 3.00 -8.82 12.31
CA GLN A 38 2.75 -8.19 11.00
C GLN A 38 3.96 -7.42 10.50
N VAL A 39 4.60 -6.59 11.34
CA VAL A 39 5.79 -5.83 10.93
C VAL A 39 6.92 -6.75 10.50
N ARG A 40 7.14 -7.86 11.22
CA ARG A 40 8.16 -8.83 10.82
C ARG A 40 7.84 -9.53 9.50
N GLN A 41 6.57 -9.87 9.27
CA GLN A 41 6.14 -10.43 8.00
C GLN A 41 6.41 -9.45 6.85
N GLU A 42 6.08 -8.17 7.03
CA GLU A 42 6.34 -7.15 6.02
C GLU A 42 7.83 -6.95 5.74
N LEU A 43 8.68 -6.99 6.78
CA LEU A 43 10.13 -6.93 6.60
C LEU A 43 10.66 -8.14 5.84
N LEU A 44 10.19 -9.35 6.15
CA LEU A 44 10.58 -10.56 5.42
C LEU A 44 10.15 -10.49 3.94
N ASP A 45 8.98 -9.93 3.66
CA ASP A 45 8.51 -9.71 2.29
C ASP A 45 9.41 -8.73 1.54
N LEU A 46 9.81 -7.63 2.17
CA LEU A 46 10.74 -6.67 1.60
C LEU A 46 12.15 -7.26 1.42
N GLU A 47 12.63 -8.06 2.37
CA GLU A 47 13.89 -8.81 2.26
C GLU A 47 13.85 -9.79 1.07
N SER A 48 12.70 -10.39 0.79
CA SER A 48 12.51 -11.30 -0.34
C SER A 48 12.69 -10.64 -1.72
N VAL A 49 12.65 -9.30 -1.78
CA VAL A 49 12.92 -8.50 -2.98
C VAL A 49 14.22 -7.70 -2.89
N GLY A 50 15.07 -8.01 -1.90
CA GLY A 50 16.42 -7.49 -1.77
C GLY A 50 16.56 -6.24 -0.88
N TYR A 51 15.54 -5.86 -0.12
CA TYR A 51 15.67 -4.81 0.91
C TYR A 51 16.47 -5.32 2.10
N ASN A 52 17.36 -4.50 2.67
CA ASN A 52 18.11 -4.86 3.87
C ASN A 52 17.78 -3.89 5.02
N PRO A 53 16.91 -4.29 5.99
CA PRO A 53 16.58 -3.44 7.14
C PRO A 53 17.73 -3.31 8.15
N SER A 54 18.74 -4.18 8.10
CA SER A 54 19.88 -4.15 9.04
C SER A 54 20.88 -3.03 8.73
N THR A 55 20.84 -2.48 7.51
CA THR A 55 21.66 -1.33 7.11
C THR A 55 21.19 -0.03 7.78
N GLY A 56 20.01 -0.04 8.42
CA GLY A 56 19.40 1.13 9.04
C GLY A 56 18.86 2.12 8.02
N ASP A 57 18.61 3.36 8.45
CA ASP A 57 18.31 4.50 7.58
C ASP A 57 19.60 4.94 6.86
N GLY A 58 20.11 4.07 5.98
CA GLY A 58 21.27 4.39 5.15
C GLY A 58 21.04 5.66 4.31
N ASP A 59 22.07 6.11 3.61
CA ASP A 59 22.06 7.41 2.92
C ASP A 59 20.93 7.61 1.89
N ASN A 60 20.30 6.52 1.43
CA ASN A 60 19.25 6.54 0.41
C ASN A 60 17.84 6.31 0.99
N TYR A 61 17.64 6.45 2.30
CA TYR A 61 16.28 6.49 2.84
C TYR A 61 15.60 7.82 2.43
N PRO A 62 14.36 7.80 1.87
CA PRO A 62 13.45 6.66 1.75
C PRO A 62 13.43 5.96 0.37
N ASP A 63 14.27 6.34 -0.59
CA ASP A 63 14.24 5.82 -1.96
C ASP A 63 14.39 4.29 -2.01
N ASP A 64 15.27 3.71 -1.18
CA ASP A 64 15.52 2.27 -1.14
C ASP A 64 14.28 1.45 -0.74
N ILE A 65 13.50 1.94 0.24
CA ILE A 65 12.29 1.26 0.70
C ILE A 65 11.16 1.39 -0.32
N VAL A 66 11.03 2.54 -0.99
CA VAL A 66 10.04 2.73 -2.06
C VAL A 66 10.34 1.80 -3.24
N ALA A 67 11.60 1.74 -3.68
CA ALA A 67 12.00 0.84 -4.76
C ALA A 67 11.78 -0.64 -4.40
N ALA A 68 12.01 -1.02 -3.14
CA ALA A 68 11.71 -2.37 -2.66
C ALA A 68 10.20 -2.67 -2.68
N GLN A 69 9.36 -1.73 -2.24
CA GLN A 69 7.90 -1.88 -2.27
C GLN A 69 7.37 -2.07 -3.71
N GLU A 70 7.92 -1.35 -4.69
CA GLU A 70 7.56 -1.54 -6.10
C GLU A 70 7.91 -2.94 -6.60
N ARG A 71 9.12 -3.44 -6.28
CA ARG A 71 9.53 -4.82 -6.62
C ARG A 71 8.62 -5.86 -5.96
N LEU A 72 8.24 -5.64 -4.69
CA LEU A 72 7.33 -6.51 -3.97
C LEU A 72 5.93 -6.53 -4.60
N ALA A 73 5.41 -5.37 -5.01
CA ALA A 73 4.15 -5.29 -5.72
C ALA A 73 4.22 -6.08 -7.04
N ALA A 74 5.28 -5.90 -7.83
CA ALA A 74 5.48 -6.64 -9.08
C ALA A 74 5.55 -8.16 -8.86
N LYS A 75 6.26 -8.61 -7.81
CA LYS A 75 6.33 -10.02 -7.40
C LYS A 75 4.94 -10.58 -7.06
N ARG A 76 4.18 -9.89 -6.21
CA ARG A 76 2.81 -10.30 -5.84
C ARG A 76 1.90 -10.39 -7.06
N LEU A 77 1.96 -9.43 -7.99
CA LEU A 77 1.20 -9.49 -9.24
C LEU A 77 1.57 -10.71 -10.09
N ALA A 78 2.86 -11.07 -10.16
CA ALA A 78 3.30 -12.25 -10.89
C ALA A 78 2.79 -13.55 -10.24
N GLU A 79 2.85 -13.64 -8.91
CA GLU A 79 2.32 -14.75 -8.12
C GLU A 79 0.80 -14.91 -8.31
N HIS A 80 0.05 -13.80 -8.27
CA HIS A 80 -1.40 -13.80 -8.55
C HIS A 80 -1.71 -14.31 -9.96
N LYS A 81 -0.98 -13.84 -10.98
CA LYS A 81 -1.15 -14.36 -12.35
C LYS A 81 -0.83 -15.85 -12.46
N SER A 82 0.20 -16.32 -11.76
CA SER A 82 0.58 -17.73 -11.77
C SER A 82 -0.46 -18.63 -11.08
N SER A 83 -1.04 -18.16 -9.98
CA SER A 83 -2.09 -18.90 -9.27
C SER A 83 -3.41 -18.94 -10.05
N GLU A 84 -3.76 -17.86 -10.75
CA GLU A 84 -4.91 -17.83 -11.66
C GLU A 84 -4.70 -18.77 -12.86
N ALA A 85 -3.51 -18.78 -13.45
CA ALA A 85 -3.16 -19.73 -14.52
C ALA A 85 -3.17 -21.19 -14.03
N ALA A 86 -2.77 -21.44 -12.78
CA ALA A 86 -2.73 -22.78 -12.18
C ALA A 86 -4.13 -23.37 -11.93
N TYR A 87 -5.16 -22.52 -11.72
CA TYR A 87 -6.55 -22.98 -11.59
C TYR A 87 -7.21 -23.33 -12.93
N GLY A 88 -6.48 -23.17 -14.03
CA GLY A 88 -6.96 -23.35 -15.39
C GLY A 88 -7.77 -22.13 -15.83
N SER A 89 -7.42 -21.59 -17.00
CA SER A 89 -8.37 -20.79 -17.79
C SER A 89 -9.69 -21.56 -17.86
N THR A 90 -10.83 -20.89 -17.76
CA THR A 90 -12.14 -21.44 -18.13
C THR A 90 -12.18 -21.70 -19.64
N GLY A 91 -11.26 -22.53 -20.14
CA GLY A 91 -11.33 -23.15 -21.45
C GLY A 91 -12.61 -23.97 -21.49
N ALA A 92 -13.35 -23.84 -22.58
CA ALA A 92 -14.63 -24.50 -22.79
C ALA A 92 -14.57 -25.97 -22.33
N PRO A 93 -15.59 -26.48 -21.60
CA PRO A 93 -15.62 -27.86 -21.14
C PRO A 93 -15.55 -28.79 -22.37
N GLY A 94 -14.37 -29.35 -22.61
CA GLY A 94 -14.15 -30.34 -23.66
C GLY A 94 -14.76 -31.67 -23.23
N THR A 95 -15.90 -32.03 -23.82
CA THR A 95 -16.47 -33.37 -23.64
C THR A 95 -15.74 -34.34 -24.57
N PHE A 96 -14.87 -35.18 -24.00
CA PHE A 96 -14.28 -36.31 -24.73
C PHE A 96 -15.13 -37.56 -24.49
N SER A 97 -15.98 -37.92 -25.45
CA SER A 97 -16.56 -39.26 -25.50
C SER A 97 -15.52 -40.19 -26.12
N GLY A 98 -14.88 -41.02 -25.29
CA GLY A 98 -13.98 -42.06 -25.77
C GLY A 98 -14.73 -42.99 -26.72
N ALA A 99 -14.40 -42.95 -28.01
CA ALA A 99 -14.94 -43.89 -28.98
C ALA A 99 -14.36 -45.29 -28.72
N PRO A 100 -15.17 -46.36 -28.71
CA PRO A 100 -14.66 -47.70 -28.49
C PRO A 100 -13.73 -48.10 -29.63
N VAL A 101 -12.58 -48.67 -29.26
CA VAL A 101 -11.64 -49.32 -30.19
C VAL A 101 -12.35 -50.48 -30.91
N ALA A 102 -12.59 -50.33 -32.21
CA ALA A 102 -13.12 -51.39 -33.05
C ALA A 102 -12.08 -52.52 -33.17
N ALA A 103 -12.36 -53.67 -32.53
CA ALA A 103 -11.56 -54.87 -32.64
C ALA A 103 -11.69 -55.44 -34.08
N ALA A 104 -10.64 -55.29 -34.88
CA ALA A 104 -10.54 -55.94 -36.18
C ALA A 104 -10.24 -57.44 -35.97
N VAL A 105 -11.27 -58.27 -36.04
CA VAL A 105 -11.14 -59.72 -36.26
C VAL A 105 -10.71 -59.95 -37.71
N LYS A 106 -9.52 -60.50 -37.90
CA LYS A 106 -9.02 -60.95 -39.20
C LYS A 106 -9.23 -62.46 -39.29
N GLN A 107 -9.98 -62.90 -40.30
CA GLN A 107 -10.07 -64.30 -40.71
C GLN A 107 -8.76 -64.79 -41.34
#